data_AF-A0AAW4BUB6-F1
#
_entry.id   AF-A0AAW4BUB6-F1
#
_cell.length_a   1.000
_cell.length_b   1.000
_cell.length_c   1.000
_cell.angle_alpha   90.00
_cell.angle_beta   90.00
_cell.angle_gamma   90.00
#
_symmetry.space_group_name_H-M   'P 1'
#
loop_
_entity.id
_entity.type
_entity.pdbx_description
1 polymer ?
#
loop_
_entity_poly.entity_id
_entity_poly.type
_entity_poly.pdbx_seq_one_letter_code
_entity_poly.pdbx_strand_id
1 'polypeptide(L)'
;MDFNTLEERLAQYGSGGYLFLEAFIIKLLQVEGQQLGQKVEGQDSHVSAFDAIAPSGIGEISSPLVVEIVFSVSRSKLDATVEKFRGHASRGYSLLIIAPKISDLKKSIYINEENPQVDNLVYLWGEKEVNELMQKHKEAAETLTSNLFSLRLKMAAERTVRSWKEDRDQLVKAVAEKYRAGRFSLILGAGVSSSAGLPDWNTLLNSLFVSMLSQENFGGPHGDPTKVSEIVARLMEVDGPSTLMLARYIRKGLAVGSPVEQQGFVDAITHQLYSLRDKKFPVESELISSIAKLCTPTRTGANVRSILTYNFDDFIERALLSRSLVHKSVFEEFETPNAEELPVYHVHGFLPEDRHRYSNLDRCTLVFSEEGYHQIYRDAYHWSNLVQLNSFKESSCLMIGLSLTDPNLRRLLEIASKSIEEPKHFAFMRRLTSKKFMEGASGKPLKISNAVVERFLERHHATNEELMRELGVSVIWYEEYGDIPEILSKIRAG
;
A
#
# COMPACT_ATOMS: atom_id res chain seq x y z
N MET A 1 -2.33 -20.51 -28.69
CA MET A 1 -1.86 -19.54 -27.69
C MET A 1 -0.53 -20.04 -27.17
N ASP A 2 0.46 -19.18 -27.03
CA ASP A 2 1.79 -19.48 -26.51
C ASP A 2 2.12 -18.61 -25.28
N PHE A 3 3.23 -18.88 -24.62
CA PHE A 3 3.69 -18.18 -23.43
C PHE A 3 3.99 -16.70 -23.72
N ASN A 4 4.47 -16.35 -24.92
CA ASN A 4 4.70 -14.95 -25.30
C ASN A 4 3.39 -14.13 -25.26
N THR A 5 2.30 -14.69 -25.77
CA THR A 5 0.97 -14.04 -25.69
C THR A 5 0.51 -13.86 -24.24
N LEU A 6 0.81 -14.84 -23.37
CA LEU A 6 0.52 -14.73 -21.94
C LEU A 6 1.39 -13.64 -21.30
N GLU A 7 2.69 -13.61 -21.58
CA GLU A 7 3.64 -12.61 -21.05
C GLU A 7 3.22 -11.17 -21.39
N GLU A 8 2.84 -10.90 -22.65
CA GLU A 8 2.34 -9.58 -23.04
C GLU A 8 1.12 -9.15 -22.22
N ARG A 9 0.23 -10.09 -21.89
CA ARG A 9 -0.94 -9.82 -21.07
C ARG A 9 -0.58 -9.64 -19.60
N LEU A 10 0.36 -10.43 -19.07
CA LEU A 10 0.86 -10.29 -17.71
C LEU A 10 1.55 -8.93 -17.51
N ALA A 11 2.28 -8.45 -18.51
CA ALA A 11 2.94 -7.14 -18.49
C ALA A 11 1.95 -5.97 -18.36
N GLN A 12 0.70 -6.13 -18.80
CA GLN A 12 -0.36 -5.12 -18.62
C GLN A 12 -0.74 -4.93 -17.14
N TYR A 13 -0.48 -5.91 -16.28
CA TYR A 13 -0.72 -5.84 -14.83
C TYR A 13 0.50 -5.36 -14.04
N GLY A 14 1.55 -4.86 -14.73
CA GLY A 14 2.77 -4.40 -14.09
C GLY A 14 3.44 -5.49 -13.26
N SER A 15 3.89 -5.15 -12.05
CA SER A 15 4.53 -6.09 -11.12
C SER A 15 3.62 -7.19 -10.59
N GLY A 16 2.30 -7.00 -10.64
CA GLY A 16 1.33 -8.03 -10.28
C GLY A 16 1.26 -9.17 -11.29
N GLY A 17 1.81 -9.00 -12.50
CA GLY A 17 1.83 -10.02 -13.56
C GLY A 17 2.35 -11.38 -13.10
N TYR A 18 3.38 -11.41 -12.25
CA TYR A 18 3.92 -12.66 -11.71
C TYR A 18 2.90 -13.47 -10.88
N LEU A 19 2.10 -12.78 -10.07
CA LEU A 19 1.09 -13.42 -9.23
C LEU A 19 -0.06 -14.00 -10.09
N PHE A 20 -0.36 -13.35 -11.21
CA PHE A 20 -1.28 -13.89 -12.20
C PHE A 20 -0.71 -15.10 -12.93
N LEU A 21 0.61 -15.15 -13.17
CA LEU A 21 1.29 -16.33 -13.72
C LEU A 21 1.18 -17.53 -12.77
N GLU A 22 1.46 -17.33 -11.48
CA GLU A 22 1.34 -18.36 -10.43
C GLU A 22 -0.07 -18.96 -10.43
N ALA A 23 -1.10 -18.11 -10.35
CA ALA A 23 -2.49 -18.55 -10.38
C ALA A 23 -2.86 -19.28 -11.69
N PHE A 24 -2.38 -18.77 -12.82
CA PHE A 24 -2.58 -19.38 -14.14
C PHE A 24 -1.98 -20.79 -14.19
N ILE A 25 -0.71 -20.94 -13.79
CA ILE A 25 0.01 -22.21 -13.83
C ILE A 25 -0.64 -23.21 -12.87
N ILE A 26 -0.94 -22.82 -11.62
CA ILE A 26 -1.63 -23.71 -10.65
C ILE A 26 -2.93 -24.23 -11.25
N LYS A 27 -3.74 -23.36 -11.87
CA LYS A 27 -5.01 -23.78 -12.45
C LYS A 27 -4.83 -24.66 -13.68
N LEU A 28 -3.81 -24.40 -14.49
CA LEU A 28 -3.48 -25.23 -15.65
C LEU A 28 -3.00 -26.63 -15.22
N LEU A 29 -2.17 -26.72 -14.16
CA LEU A 29 -1.77 -27.98 -13.54
C LEU A 29 -2.96 -28.74 -12.96
N GLN A 30 -3.94 -28.05 -12.37
CA GLN A 30 -5.18 -28.69 -11.91
C GLN A 30 -5.98 -29.31 -13.05
N VAL A 31 -6.03 -28.66 -14.22
CA VAL A 31 -6.72 -29.19 -15.40
C VAL A 31 -6.00 -30.45 -15.93
N GLU A 32 -4.67 -30.40 -16.03
CA GLU A 32 -3.85 -31.57 -16.39
C GLU A 32 -4.06 -32.73 -15.41
N GLY A 33 -3.97 -32.43 -14.11
CA GLY A 33 -4.13 -33.45 -13.06
C GLY A 33 -5.51 -34.09 -13.11
N GLN A 34 -6.58 -33.32 -13.30
CA GLN A 34 -7.94 -33.84 -13.39
C GLN A 34 -8.13 -34.83 -14.55
N GLN A 35 -7.49 -34.61 -15.70
CA GLN A 35 -7.54 -35.56 -16.81
C GLN A 35 -6.84 -36.89 -16.50
N LEU A 36 -5.83 -36.86 -15.65
CA LEU A 36 -5.00 -38.01 -15.28
C LEU A 36 -5.37 -38.62 -13.91
N GLY A 37 -6.40 -38.11 -13.23
CA GLY A 37 -6.77 -38.53 -11.88
C GLY A 37 -5.76 -38.11 -10.79
N GLN A 38 -4.84 -37.21 -11.11
CA GLN A 38 -3.89 -36.61 -10.18
C GLN A 38 -4.49 -35.34 -9.54
N LYS A 39 -4.16 -35.09 -8.27
CA LYS A 39 -4.67 -33.93 -7.53
C LYS A 39 -3.57 -32.89 -7.37
N VAL A 40 -3.86 -31.63 -7.71
CA VAL A 40 -2.99 -30.47 -7.48
C VAL A 40 -3.72 -29.46 -6.59
N GLU A 41 -3.10 -29.10 -5.49
CA GLU A 41 -3.63 -28.16 -4.50
C GLU A 41 -2.72 -26.93 -4.43
N GLY A 42 -3.24 -25.76 -4.77
CA GLY A 42 -2.54 -24.50 -4.52
C GLY A 42 -2.42 -24.24 -3.03
N GLN A 43 -1.31 -23.68 -2.61
CA GLN A 43 -1.02 -23.35 -1.21
C GLN A 43 -0.92 -21.84 -1.03
N ASP A 44 -1.16 -21.39 0.20
CA ASP A 44 -0.99 -19.99 0.54
C ASP A 44 0.49 -19.73 0.88
N SER A 45 1.10 -18.76 0.19
CA SER A 45 2.51 -18.37 0.39
C SER A 45 2.82 -17.83 1.80
N HIS A 46 1.80 -17.48 2.59
CA HIS A 46 1.95 -17.12 4.01
C HIS A 46 2.07 -18.33 4.96
N VAL A 47 1.63 -19.51 4.51
CA VAL A 47 1.55 -20.73 5.32
C VAL A 47 2.56 -21.77 4.87
N SER A 48 2.73 -21.89 3.55
CA SER A 48 3.61 -22.88 2.95
C SER A 48 4.87 -22.25 2.40
N ALA A 49 5.95 -23.04 2.44
CA ALA A 49 7.18 -22.72 1.76
C ALA A 49 7.07 -22.79 0.22
N PHE A 50 6.01 -23.39 -0.32
CA PHE A 50 5.83 -23.65 -1.76
C PHE A 50 4.42 -23.27 -2.23
N ASP A 51 4.28 -22.96 -3.52
CA ASP A 51 3.04 -22.43 -4.12
C ASP A 51 1.97 -23.49 -4.35
N ALA A 52 2.33 -24.76 -4.55
CA ALA A 52 1.38 -25.86 -4.69
C ALA A 52 1.95 -27.22 -4.27
N ILE A 53 1.07 -28.18 -4.02
CA ILE A 53 1.42 -29.59 -3.79
C ILE A 53 0.65 -30.47 -4.76
N ALA A 54 1.33 -31.46 -5.33
CA ALA A 54 0.73 -32.55 -6.10
C ALA A 54 1.06 -33.89 -5.42
N PRO A 55 0.22 -34.39 -4.50
CA PRO A 55 0.53 -35.58 -3.70
C PRO A 55 0.73 -36.86 -4.50
N SER A 56 0.13 -36.95 -5.69
CA SER A 56 0.22 -38.11 -6.60
C SER A 56 1.10 -37.83 -7.82
N GLY A 57 1.87 -36.74 -7.81
CA GLY A 57 2.61 -36.26 -8.97
C GLY A 57 1.76 -35.52 -10.00
N ILE A 58 2.36 -35.14 -11.12
CA ILE A 58 1.72 -34.42 -12.22
C ILE A 58 2.27 -34.87 -13.59
N GLY A 59 1.37 -35.16 -14.53
CA GLY A 59 1.74 -35.60 -15.87
C GLY A 59 2.50 -36.93 -15.83
N GLU A 60 3.68 -36.94 -16.45
CA GLU A 60 4.60 -38.09 -16.46
C GLU A 60 5.32 -38.31 -15.12
N ILE A 61 5.33 -37.30 -14.23
CA ILE A 61 5.98 -37.41 -12.93
C ILE A 61 4.98 -38.04 -11.96
N SER A 62 5.25 -39.26 -11.52
CA SER A 62 4.36 -40.03 -10.63
C SER A 62 4.72 -39.93 -9.13
N SER A 63 5.85 -39.32 -8.78
CA SER A 63 6.24 -39.08 -7.38
C SER A 63 5.47 -37.91 -6.77
N PRO A 64 5.20 -37.88 -5.45
CA PRO A 64 4.66 -36.71 -4.78
C PRO A 64 5.54 -35.46 -5.00
N LEU A 65 4.93 -34.32 -5.30
CA LEU A 65 5.63 -33.08 -5.64
C LEU A 65 5.20 -31.91 -4.77
N VAL A 66 6.15 -31.06 -4.41
CA VAL A 66 5.92 -29.66 -4.07
C VAL A 66 6.33 -28.80 -5.25
N VAL A 67 5.59 -27.72 -5.50
CA VAL A 67 5.75 -26.89 -6.70
C VAL A 67 6.07 -25.46 -6.29
N GLU A 68 7.15 -24.92 -6.83
CA GLU A 68 7.51 -23.50 -6.76
C GLU A 68 7.37 -22.88 -8.16
N ILE A 69 6.68 -21.75 -8.25
CA ILE A 69 6.46 -21.03 -9.50
C ILE A 69 7.16 -19.67 -9.41
N VAL A 70 8.09 -19.43 -10.33
CA VAL A 70 8.89 -18.20 -10.37
C VAL A 70 8.89 -17.67 -11.79
N PHE A 71 8.68 -16.37 -12.02
CA PHE A 71 8.67 -15.85 -13.39
C PHE A 71 10.05 -16.00 -14.07
N SER A 72 11.09 -15.63 -13.32
CA SER A 72 12.49 -15.80 -13.72
C SER A 72 13.33 -16.31 -12.57
N VAL A 73 14.37 -17.10 -12.87
CA VAL A 73 15.24 -17.67 -11.83
C VAL A 73 16.71 -17.51 -12.23
N SER A 74 17.49 -16.92 -11.33
CA SER A 74 18.96 -16.92 -11.39
C SER A 74 19.51 -18.18 -10.71
N ARG A 75 20.77 -18.53 -10.97
CA ARG A 75 21.41 -19.68 -10.30
C ARG A 75 21.40 -19.57 -8.78
N SER A 76 21.71 -18.38 -8.24
CA SER A 76 21.69 -18.14 -6.79
C SER A 76 20.29 -18.29 -6.18
N LYS A 77 19.25 -17.87 -6.89
CA LYS A 77 17.86 -18.03 -6.45
C LYS A 77 17.43 -19.49 -6.50
N LEU A 78 17.85 -20.23 -7.53
CA LEU A 78 17.59 -21.66 -7.66
C LEU A 78 18.24 -22.45 -6.51
N ASP A 79 19.51 -22.19 -6.21
CA ASP A 79 20.22 -22.81 -5.09
C ASP A 79 19.51 -22.50 -3.75
N ALA A 80 19.07 -21.26 -3.54
CA ALA A 80 18.31 -20.87 -2.35
C ALA A 80 16.96 -21.58 -2.23
N THR A 81 16.22 -21.77 -3.33
CA THR A 81 14.95 -22.51 -3.34
C THR A 81 15.17 -23.99 -3.04
N VAL A 82 16.23 -24.59 -3.59
CA VAL A 82 16.60 -25.99 -3.30
C VAL A 82 16.99 -26.17 -1.84
N GLU A 83 17.74 -25.24 -1.26
CA GLU A 83 18.06 -25.26 0.18
C GLU A 83 16.82 -25.06 1.05
N LYS A 84 15.91 -24.15 0.68
CA LYS A 84 14.61 -23.97 1.34
C LYS A 84 13.82 -25.27 1.34
N PHE A 85 13.81 -26.00 0.22
CA PHE A 85 13.19 -27.31 0.10
C PHE A 85 13.84 -28.34 1.00
N ARG A 86 15.18 -28.45 1.01
CA ARG A 86 15.90 -29.36 1.91
C ARG A 86 15.56 -29.13 3.39
N GLY A 87 15.35 -27.87 3.78
CA GLY A 87 14.96 -27.51 5.15
C GLY A 87 13.51 -27.84 5.52
N HIS A 88 12.59 -27.89 4.55
CA HIS A 88 11.14 -28.05 4.78
C HIS A 88 10.53 -29.35 4.24
N ALA A 89 11.29 -30.13 3.46
CA ALA A 89 10.76 -31.28 2.75
C ALA A 89 10.23 -32.34 3.72
N SER A 90 8.92 -32.61 3.65
CA SER A 90 8.34 -33.85 4.12
C SER A 90 9.02 -35.03 3.40
N ARG A 91 9.49 -36.03 4.16
CA ARG A 91 10.13 -37.24 3.60
C ARG A 91 9.28 -37.83 2.46
N GLY A 92 9.87 -37.99 1.28
CA GLY A 92 9.23 -38.62 0.11
C GLY A 92 8.59 -37.69 -0.92
N TYR A 93 8.72 -36.36 -0.76
CA TYR A 93 8.35 -35.39 -1.81
C TYR A 93 9.57 -35.02 -2.67
N SER A 94 9.32 -34.78 -3.95
CA SER A 94 10.25 -34.17 -4.91
C SER A 94 9.86 -32.69 -5.13
N LEU A 95 10.78 -31.88 -5.65
CA LEU A 95 10.55 -30.46 -5.94
C LEU A 95 10.37 -30.25 -7.45
N LEU A 96 9.34 -29.50 -7.86
CA LEU A 96 9.18 -28.99 -9.21
C LEU A 96 9.28 -27.47 -9.20
N ILE A 97 10.30 -26.92 -9.86
CA ILE A 97 10.45 -25.47 -10.07
C ILE A 97 9.95 -25.15 -11.48
N ILE A 98 8.95 -24.29 -11.60
CA ILE A 98 8.46 -23.81 -12.89
C ILE A 98 8.94 -22.38 -13.08
N ALA A 99 9.88 -22.19 -14.00
CA ALA A 99 10.51 -20.91 -14.30
C ALA A 99 10.53 -20.65 -15.81
N PRO A 100 9.51 -19.97 -16.38
CA PRO A 100 9.44 -19.76 -17.82
C PRO A 100 10.68 -19.03 -18.38
N LYS A 101 11.20 -18.01 -17.68
CA LYS A 101 12.44 -17.33 -18.07
C LYS A 101 13.63 -17.77 -17.24
N ILE A 102 14.39 -18.72 -17.79
CA ILE A 102 15.66 -19.16 -17.22
C ILE A 102 16.80 -18.50 -17.98
N SER A 103 17.56 -17.64 -17.29
CA SER A 103 18.81 -17.10 -17.81
C SER A 103 19.92 -18.15 -17.63
N ASP A 104 20.63 -18.50 -18.69
CA ASP A 104 21.93 -19.21 -18.63
C ASP A 104 22.01 -20.65 -18.10
N LEU A 105 20.93 -21.44 -18.10
CA LEU A 105 21.04 -22.89 -17.81
C LEU A 105 20.87 -23.71 -19.08
N LYS A 106 21.99 -24.12 -19.69
CA LYS A 106 22.01 -25.29 -20.57
C LYS A 106 21.46 -26.46 -19.76
N LYS A 107 20.35 -27.05 -20.22
CA LYS A 107 19.69 -28.26 -19.70
C LYS A 107 20.64 -29.16 -18.89
N SER A 108 20.66 -29.01 -17.58
CA SER A 108 21.19 -30.03 -16.68
C SER A 108 20.25 -30.13 -15.51
N ILE A 109 19.47 -31.20 -15.54
CA ILE A 109 18.73 -31.74 -14.41
C ILE A 109 19.69 -31.72 -13.21
N TYR A 110 19.37 -30.99 -12.14
CA TYR A 110 20.12 -31.09 -10.88
C TYR A 110 19.79 -32.45 -10.25
N ILE A 111 20.50 -33.49 -10.68
CA ILE A 111 20.56 -34.77 -9.96
C ILE A 111 21.73 -34.68 -9.00
N ASN A 112 21.47 -34.99 -7.74
CA ASN A 112 22.47 -35.05 -6.68
C ASN A 112 23.47 -36.19 -6.99
N GLU A 113 24.60 -35.90 -7.66
CA GLU A 113 25.62 -36.93 -7.94
C GLU A 113 26.37 -37.38 -6.68
N GLU A 114 26.26 -36.65 -5.56
CA GLU A 114 27.09 -36.89 -4.37
C GLU A 114 26.43 -37.74 -3.28
N ASN A 115 25.13 -38.08 -3.36
CA ASN A 115 24.52 -38.92 -2.32
C ASN A 115 23.33 -39.79 -2.81
N PRO A 116 23.57 -41.04 -3.24
CA PRO A 116 22.56 -41.93 -3.84
C PRO A 116 21.54 -42.53 -2.85
N GLN A 117 21.38 -41.95 -1.66
CA GLN A 117 20.50 -42.46 -0.58
C GLN A 117 19.33 -41.54 -0.22
N VAL A 118 19.06 -40.46 -0.98
CA VAL A 118 17.95 -39.53 -0.70
C VAL A 118 17.03 -39.42 -1.92
N ASP A 119 15.82 -39.99 -1.81
CA ASP A 119 14.79 -40.14 -2.85
C ASP A 119 14.13 -38.83 -3.37
N ASN A 120 14.69 -37.65 -3.09
CA ASN A 120 14.06 -36.37 -3.41
C ASN A 120 14.66 -35.76 -4.69
N LEU A 121 13.95 -35.87 -5.81
CA LEU A 121 14.36 -35.31 -7.12
C LEU A 121 13.98 -33.83 -7.25
N VAL A 122 14.74 -33.07 -8.03
CA VAL A 122 14.41 -31.67 -8.39
C VAL A 122 14.19 -31.59 -9.90
N TYR A 123 12.97 -31.20 -10.29
CA TYR A 123 12.55 -30.98 -11.66
C TYR A 123 12.52 -29.48 -11.96
N LEU A 124 12.91 -29.10 -13.18
CA LEU A 124 12.88 -27.72 -13.65
C LEU A 124 12.10 -27.65 -14.96
N TRP A 125 11.00 -26.90 -14.98
CA TRP A 125 10.21 -26.62 -16.17
C TRP A 125 10.48 -25.19 -16.63
N GLY A 126 10.85 -25.05 -17.90
CA GLY A 126 11.05 -23.76 -18.55
C GLY A 126 9.88 -23.35 -19.44
N GLU A 127 10.11 -22.34 -20.28
CA GLU A 127 9.13 -21.88 -21.27
C GLU A 127 8.58 -23.01 -22.15
N LYS A 128 9.44 -23.98 -22.51
CA LYS A 128 9.07 -25.07 -23.41
C LYS A 128 7.98 -25.97 -22.80
N GLU A 129 8.20 -26.45 -21.58
CA GLU A 129 7.27 -27.35 -20.88
C GLU A 129 5.94 -26.63 -20.59
N VAL A 130 5.99 -25.34 -20.25
CA VAL A 130 4.78 -24.52 -20.06
C VAL A 130 4.00 -24.36 -21.38
N ASN A 131 4.69 -24.12 -22.49
CA ASN A 131 4.06 -24.05 -23.82
C ASN A 131 3.42 -25.37 -24.23
N GLU A 132 4.09 -26.50 -24.00
CA GLU A 132 3.54 -27.84 -24.28
C GLU A 132 2.24 -28.07 -23.48
N LEU A 133 2.22 -27.69 -22.19
CA LEU A 133 1.03 -27.79 -21.35
C LEU A 133 -0.12 -26.87 -21.83
N MET A 134 0.19 -25.63 -22.22
CA MET A 134 -0.80 -24.69 -22.76
C MET A 134 -1.39 -25.18 -24.09
N GLN A 135 -0.58 -25.79 -24.96
CA GLN A 135 -1.04 -26.35 -26.22
C GLN A 135 -1.94 -27.57 -26.00
N LYS A 136 -1.58 -28.44 -25.06
CA LYS A 136 -2.40 -29.61 -24.67
C LYS A 136 -3.79 -29.20 -24.18
N HIS A 137 -3.87 -28.11 -23.42
CA HIS A 137 -5.13 -27.59 -22.84
C HIS A 137 -5.55 -26.24 -23.44
N LYS A 138 -5.54 -26.13 -24.77
CA LYS A 138 -5.72 -24.85 -25.47
C LYS A 138 -6.97 -24.06 -25.05
N GLU A 139 -8.14 -24.70 -24.98
CA GLU A 139 -9.40 -24.03 -24.60
C GLU A 139 -9.36 -23.51 -23.16
N ALA A 140 -8.81 -24.30 -22.23
CA ALA A 140 -8.65 -23.88 -20.84
C ALA A 140 -7.64 -22.74 -20.73
N ALA A 141 -6.50 -22.82 -21.42
CA ALA A 141 -5.48 -21.77 -21.43
C ALA A 141 -6.02 -20.44 -21.95
N GLU A 142 -6.82 -20.44 -23.02
CA GLU A 142 -7.46 -19.24 -23.57
C GLU A 142 -8.50 -18.64 -22.59
N THR A 143 -9.29 -19.50 -21.94
CA THR A 143 -10.28 -19.07 -20.94
C THR A 143 -9.63 -18.49 -19.68
N LEU A 144 -8.54 -19.09 -19.21
CA LEU A 144 -7.79 -18.63 -18.04
C LEU A 144 -7.08 -17.31 -18.33
N THR A 145 -6.43 -17.20 -19.50
CA THR A 145 -5.73 -15.97 -19.91
C THR A 145 -6.70 -14.80 -20.07
N SER A 146 -7.92 -15.05 -20.55
CA SER A 146 -8.96 -14.02 -20.64
C SER A 146 -9.48 -13.51 -19.30
N ASN A 147 -9.31 -14.28 -18.23
CA ASN A 147 -9.97 -14.09 -16.94
C ASN A 147 -8.99 -14.08 -15.74
N LEU A 148 -7.71 -13.78 -15.95
CA LEU A 148 -6.63 -13.84 -14.95
C LEU A 148 -6.98 -13.14 -13.62
N PHE A 149 -7.50 -11.92 -13.69
CA PHE A 149 -7.90 -11.18 -12.49
C PHE A 149 -9.01 -11.89 -11.70
N SER A 150 -10.05 -12.35 -12.39
CA SER A 150 -11.15 -13.08 -11.75
C SER A 150 -10.71 -14.42 -11.16
N LEU A 151 -9.74 -15.10 -11.80
CA LEU A 151 -9.13 -16.34 -11.34
C LEU A 151 -8.39 -16.09 -10.01
N ARG A 152 -7.52 -15.08 -9.98
CA ARG A 152 -6.77 -14.69 -8.77
C ARG A 152 -7.71 -14.35 -7.63
N LEU A 153 -8.74 -13.54 -7.90
CA LEU A 153 -9.74 -13.23 -6.89
C LEU A 153 -10.44 -14.48 -6.37
N LYS A 154 -10.86 -15.42 -7.24
CA LYS A 154 -11.48 -16.70 -6.83
C LYS A 154 -10.56 -17.47 -5.88
N MET A 155 -9.30 -17.66 -6.25
CA MET A 155 -8.31 -18.31 -5.40
C MET A 155 -8.13 -17.59 -4.05
N ALA A 156 -8.08 -16.25 -4.05
CA ALA A 156 -7.94 -15.47 -2.83
C ALA A 156 -9.14 -15.59 -1.87
N ALA A 157 -10.36 -15.83 -2.35
CA ALA A 157 -11.53 -16.03 -1.48
C ALA A 157 -11.84 -17.50 -1.16
N GLU A 158 -11.29 -18.43 -1.93
CA GLU A 158 -11.29 -19.86 -1.59
C GLU A 158 -10.28 -20.17 -0.48
N ARG A 159 -9.41 -19.20 -0.12
CA ARG A 159 -8.56 -19.24 1.08
C ARG A 159 -9.45 -19.53 2.28
N THR A 160 -9.33 -20.73 2.81
CA THR A 160 -10.01 -21.15 4.02
C THR A 160 -8.98 -21.65 5.01
N VAL A 161 -9.21 -21.31 6.29
CA VAL A 161 -8.71 -21.92 7.55
C VAL A 161 -7.98 -20.95 8.51
N ARG A 162 -7.30 -19.87 8.07
CA ARG A 162 -6.59 -18.97 9.00
C ARG A 162 -7.35 -17.71 9.39
N SER A 163 -7.20 -17.32 10.65
CA SER A 163 -7.67 -16.03 11.15
C SER A 163 -6.80 -14.93 10.55
N TRP A 164 -7.42 -13.91 9.93
CA TRP A 164 -6.69 -12.74 9.39
C TRP A 164 -5.78 -12.05 10.43
N LYS A 165 -6.05 -12.23 11.73
CA LYS A 165 -5.18 -11.73 12.82
C LYS A 165 -3.84 -12.48 12.88
N GLU A 166 -3.82 -13.77 12.57
CA GLU A 166 -2.57 -14.54 12.45
C GLU A 166 -1.75 -14.07 11.25
N ASP A 167 -2.38 -13.87 10.10
CA ASP A 167 -1.71 -13.37 8.89
C ASP A 167 -1.15 -11.96 9.13
N ARG A 168 -1.93 -11.10 9.81
CA ARG A 168 -1.46 -9.79 10.26
C ARG A 168 -0.24 -9.91 11.16
N ASP A 169 -0.27 -10.81 12.14
CA ASP A 169 0.84 -10.94 13.09
C ASP A 169 2.12 -11.49 12.42
N GLN A 170 1.99 -12.35 11.40
CA GLN A 170 3.12 -12.74 10.54
C GLN A 170 3.63 -11.56 9.70
N LEU A 171 2.74 -10.79 9.10
CA LEU A 171 3.09 -9.59 8.33
C LEU A 171 3.80 -8.55 9.21
N VAL A 172 3.37 -8.38 10.45
CA VAL A 172 4.02 -7.49 11.44
C VAL A 172 5.45 -7.94 11.74
N LYS A 173 5.72 -9.25 11.81
CA LYS A 173 7.10 -9.76 11.94
C LYS A 173 7.95 -9.42 10.73
N ALA A 174 7.41 -9.59 9.52
CA ALA A 174 8.10 -9.21 8.29
C ALA A 174 8.41 -7.70 8.26
N VAL A 175 7.47 -6.86 8.74
CA VAL A 175 7.68 -5.40 8.86
C VAL A 175 8.79 -5.10 9.86
N ALA A 176 8.82 -5.78 11.01
CA ALA A 176 9.87 -5.63 12.03
C ALA A 176 11.26 -5.99 11.48
N GLU A 177 11.37 -7.06 10.69
CA GLU A 177 12.61 -7.42 10.01
C GLU A 177 13.09 -6.34 9.03
N LYS A 178 12.18 -5.77 8.22
CA LYS A 178 12.51 -4.67 7.30
C LYS A 178 12.89 -3.40 8.06
N TYR A 179 12.24 -3.12 9.18
CA TYR A 179 12.58 -2.01 10.07
C TYR A 179 14.00 -2.16 10.64
N ARG A 180 14.34 -3.34 11.18
CA ARG A 180 15.69 -3.63 11.72
C ARG A 180 16.80 -3.57 10.67
N ALA A 181 16.49 -3.81 9.40
CA ALA A 181 17.46 -3.70 8.31
C ALA A 181 17.88 -2.25 7.99
N GLY A 182 17.24 -1.23 8.58
CA GLY A 182 17.63 0.18 8.49
C GLY A 182 17.31 0.87 7.16
N ARG A 183 16.63 0.19 6.22
CA ARG A 183 16.13 0.77 4.95
C ARG A 183 14.63 0.96 5.02
N PHE A 184 14.17 1.67 6.04
CA PHE A 184 12.75 1.84 6.34
C PHE A 184 12.33 3.31 6.30
N SER A 185 11.20 3.61 5.69
CA SER A 185 10.65 4.98 5.63
C SER A 185 9.19 4.97 6.05
N LEU A 186 8.75 6.07 6.68
CA LEU A 186 7.37 6.23 7.12
C LEU A 186 6.63 7.14 6.15
N ILE A 187 5.38 6.80 5.83
CA ILE A 187 4.54 7.63 4.98
C ILE A 187 3.26 7.96 5.73
N LEU A 188 3.04 9.24 6.01
CA LEU A 188 2.01 9.73 6.91
C LEU A 188 0.90 10.44 6.13
N GLY A 189 -0.34 10.07 6.41
CA GLY A 189 -1.53 10.71 5.86
C GLY A 189 -2.40 11.36 6.92
N ALA A 190 -3.51 11.94 6.47
CA ALA A 190 -4.38 12.79 7.29
C ALA A 190 -4.87 12.10 8.56
N GLY A 191 -5.00 10.76 8.56
CA GLY A 191 -5.40 10.00 9.75
C GLY A 191 -4.43 10.17 10.94
N VAL A 192 -3.15 10.47 10.70
CA VAL A 192 -2.18 10.77 11.76
C VAL A 192 -2.54 12.11 12.41
N SER A 193 -2.77 13.16 11.63
CA SER A 193 -3.15 14.49 12.12
C SER A 193 -4.54 14.50 12.76
N SER A 194 -5.50 13.75 12.21
CA SER A 194 -6.83 13.58 12.79
C SER A 194 -6.79 12.90 14.16
N SER A 195 -5.81 12.02 14.42
CA SER A 195 -5.63 11.44 15.76
C SER A 195 -5.29 12.47 16.85
N ALA A 196 -4.82 13.65 16.46
CA ALA A 196 -4.55 14.81 17.32
C ALA A 196 -5.65 15.88 17.27
N GLY A 197 -6.79 15.55 16.66
CA GLY A 197 -7.98 16.40 16.60
C GLY A 197 -8.05 17.36 15.41
N LEU A 198 -7.12 17.29 14.43
CA LEU A 198 -7.22 18.14 13.24
C LEU A 198 -8.39 17.72 12.33
N PRO A 199 -9.08 18.67 11.69
CA PRO A 199 -10.20 18.37 10.80
C PRO A 199 -9.73 17.59 9.57
N ASP A 200 -10.62 16.79 9.00
CA ASP A 200 -10.40 16.25 7.67
C ASP A 200 -10.48 17.35 6.60
N TRP A 201 -10.02 17.00 5.40
CA TRP A 201 -9.91 17.94 4.29
C TRP A 201 -11.26 18.56 3.87
N ASN A 202 -12.33 17.76 3.86
CA ASN A 202 -13.65 18.26 3.51
C ASN A 202 -14.15 19.27 4.55
N THR A 203 -13.95 18.96 5.82
CA THR A 203 -14.33 19.81 6.95
C THR A 203 -13.60 21.16 6.91
N LEU A 204 -12.29 21.14 6.64
CA LEU A 204 -11.48 22.35 6.50
C LEU A 204 -11.98 23.24 5.36
N LEU A 205 -12.16 22.68 4.16
CA LEU A 205 -12.60 23.47 3.00
C LEU A 205 -14.01 24.02 3.17
N ASN A 206 -14.92 23.25 3.77
CA ASN A 206 -16.27 23.73 4.06
C ASN A 206 -16.24 24.91 5.02
N SER A 207 -15.43 24.85 6.09
CA SER A 207 -15.27 25.98 7.02
C SER A 207 -14.69 27.21 6.33
N LEU A 208 -13.65 27.03 5.50
CA LEU A 208 -13.07 28.12 4.72
C LEU A 208 -14.07 28.76 3.75
N PHE A 209 -14.87 27.95 3.07
CA PHE A 209 -15.90 28.44 2.15
C PHE A 209 -17.01 29.21 2.87
N VAL A 210 -17.49 28.69 4.02
CA VAL A 210 -18.46 29.40 4.87
C VAL A 210 -17.88 30.72 5.37
N SER A 211 -16.62 30.73 5.80
CA SER A 211 -15.92 31.94 6.25
C SER A 211 -15.81 32.98 5.13
N MET A 212 -15.46 32.56 3.91
CA MET A 212 -15.38 33.43 2.74
C MET A 212 -16.74 34.06 2.41
N LEU A 213 -17.80 33.26 2.32
CA LEU A 213 -19.15 33.75 2.01
C LEU A 213 -19.73 34.64 3.10
N SER A 214 -19.37 34.39 4.37
CA SER A 214 -19.80 35.21 5.50
C SER A 214 -19.15 36.59 5.48
N GLN A 215 -17.92 36.71 4.97
CA GLN A 215 -17.23 38.00 4.81
C GLN A 215 -17.81 38.85 3.67
N GLU A 216 -18.42 38.23 2.65
CA GLU A 216 -19.06 38.93 1.53
C GLU A 216 -20.46 39.49 1.85
N ASN A 217 -20.95 39.39 3.10
CA ASN A 217 -22.24 39.93 3.55
C ASN A 217 -23.44 39.53 2.66
N PHE A 218 -23.51 38.27 2.22
CA PHE A 218 -24.61 37.74 1.38
C PHE A 218 -26.02 37.88 2.00
N GLY A 219 -26.14 38.25 3.29
CA GLY A 219 -27.40 38.51 4.00
C GLY A 219 -27.67 39.98 4.36
N GLY A 220 -26.90 40.94 3.83
CA GLY A 220 -26.92 42.35 4.28
C GLY A 220 -26.03 42.61 5.51
N PRO A 221 -26.08 43.80 6.13
CA PRO A 221 -25.15 44.23 7.21
C PRO A 221 -25.20 43.38 8.51
N HIS A 222 -26.08 42.38 8.58
CA HIS A 222 -26.25 41.45 9.70
C HIS A 222 -26.45 40.00 9.22
N GLY A 223 -25.68 39.55 8.23
CA GLY A 223 -25.67 38.14 7.83
C GLY A 223 -25.29 37.23 9.00
N ASP A 224 -26.20 36.34 9.39
CA ASP A 224 -25.98 35.37 10.48
C ASP A 224 -25.09 34.22 9.98
N PRO A 225 -23.86 34.03 10.53
CA PRO A 225 -22.94 32.98 10.10
C PRO A 225 -23.53 31.57 10.19
N THR A 226 -24.46 31.34 11.13
CA THR A 226 -25.12 30.03 11.29
C THR A 226 -26.04 29.71 10.11
N LYS A 227 -26.77 30.70 9.59
CA LYS A 227 -27.61 30.55 8.39
C LYS A 227 -26.79 30.35 7.13
N VAL A 228 -25.65 31.03 7.00
CA VAL A 228 -24.72 30.82 5.88
C VAL A 228 -24.18 29.39 5.92
N SER A 229 -23.83 28.88 7.10
CA SER A 229 -23.39 27.49 7.26
C SER A 229 -24.48 26.48 6.87
N GLU A 230 -25.75 26.72 7.23
CA GLU A 230 -26.87 25.86 6.84
C GLU A 230 -27.11 25.87 5.33
N ILE A 231 -27.04 27.05 4.69
CA ILE A 231 -27.19 27.19 3.24
C ILE A 231 -26.05 26.49 2.50
N VAL A 232 -24.80 26.67 2.96
CA VAL A 232 -23.63 26.00 2.38
C VAL A 232 -23.72 24.49 2.57
N ALA A 233 -24.09 24.01 3.76
CA ALA A 233 -24.30 22.58 3.99
C ALA A 233 -25.35 22.02 3.03
N ARG A 234 -26.47 22.74 2.85
CA ARG A 234 -27.51 22.33 1.92
C ARG A 234 -27.07 22.37 0.45
N LEU A 235 -26.28 23.37 0.07
CA LEU A 235 -25.68 23.46 -1.26
C LEU A 235 -24.75 22.26 -1.51
N MET A 236 -23.92 21.90 -0.52
CA MET A 236 -23.02 20.75 -0.62
C MET A 236 -23.77 19.42 -0.74
N GLU A 237 -24.94 19.29 -0.12
CA GLU A 237 -25.80 18.10 -0.25
C GLU A 237 -26.49 18.00 -1.63
N VAL A 238 -26.94 19.12 -2.19
CA VAL A 238 -27.78 19.15 -3.40
C VAL A 238 -26.94 19.25 -4.68
N ASP A 239 -25.88 20.06 -4.67
CA ASP A 239 -25.02 20.35 -5.82
C ASP A 239 -23.59 20.69 -5.34
N GLY A 240 -23.07 19.85 -4.44
CA GLY A 240 -21.75 20.06 -3.87
C GLY A 240 -20.65 19.92 -4.92
N PRO A 241 -19.85 20.96 -5.21
CA PRO A 241 -18.66 20.80 -6.01
C PRO A 241 -17.72 19.79 -5.34
N SER A 242 -16.93 19.06 -6.14
CA SER A 242 -15.90 18.21 -5.58
C SER A 242 -14.96 19.02 -4.68
N THR A 243 -14.36 18.38 -3.68
CA THR A 243 -13.43 19.01 -2.74
C THR A 243 -12.32 19.79 -3.46
N LEU A 244 -11.84 19.28 -4.59
CA LEU A 244 -10.83 19.93 -5.43
C LEU A 244 -11.35 21.21 -6.11
N MET A 245 -12.61 21.20 -6.57
CA MET A 245 -13.26 22.38 -7.14
C MET A 245 -13.53 23.44 -6.07
N LEU A 246 -13.93 23.03 -4.87
CA LEU A 246 -14.11 23.94 -3.74
C LEU A 246 -12.79 24.63 -3.38
N ALA A 247 -11.70 23.87 -3.26
CA ALA A 247 -10.37 24.42 -3.04
C ALA A 247 -9.96 25.43 -4.13
N ARG A 248 -10.29 25.14 -5.39
CA ARG A 248 -10.04 26.04 -6.53
C ARG A 248 -10.84 27.35 -6.42
N TYR A 249 -12.11 27.30 -6.02
CA TYR A 249 -12.92 28.49 -5.78
C TYR A 249 -12.34 29.34 -4.65
N ILE A 250 -12.04 28.73 -3.50
CA ILE A 250 -11.47 29.43 -2.34
C ILE A 250 -10.14 30.10 -2.73
N ARG A 251 -9.27 29.38 -3.44
CA ARG A 251 -7.98 29.94 -3.90
C ARG A 251 -8.18 31.13 -4.84
N LYS A 252 -9.10 31.05 -5.80
CA LYS A 252 -9.41 32.17 -6.71
C LYS A 252 -10.02 33.38 -5.99
N GLY A 253 -10.84 33.13 -4.97
CA GLY A 253 -11.49 34.17 -4.18
C GLY A 253 -10.55 34.90 -3.22
N LEU A 254 -9.57 34.18 -2.66
CA LEU A 254 -8.69 34.71 -1.61
C LEU A 254 -7.29 35.09 -2.10
N ALA A 255 -6.82 34.58 -3.26
CA ALA A 255 -5.48 34.84 -3.78
C ALA A 255 -5.52 35.43 -5.19
N VAL A 256 -5.86 36.73 -5.31
CA VAL A 256 -5.99 37.47 -6.58
C VAL A 256 -4.62 37.89 -7.14
N GLY A 257 -3.73 36.91 -7.36
CA GLY A 257 -2.54 37.09 -8.19
C GLY A 257 -1.40 37.94 -7.62
N SER A 258 -1.55 38.63 -6.48
CA SER A 258 -0.43 39.29 -5.80
C SER A 258 0.24 38.38 -4.74
N PRO A 259 1.56 38.51 -4.50
CA PRO A 259 2.24 37.77 -3.43
C PRO A 259 1.66 38.04 -2.03
N VAL A 260 1.15 39.25 -1.78
CA VAL A 260 0.55 39.64 -0.49
C VAL A 260 -0.76 38.90 -0.24
N GLU A 261 -1.61 38.77 -1.25
CA GLU A 261 -2.88 38.04 -1.14
C GLU A 261 -2.64 36.53 -1.05
N GLN A 262 -1.62 36.00 -1.73
CA GLN A 262 -1.20 34.60 -1.54
C GLN A 262 -0.80 34.34 -0.09
N GLN A 263 -0.04 35.24 0.53
CA GLN A 263 0.32 35.12 1.95
C GLN A 263 -0.92 35.19 2.85
N GLY A 264 -1.85 36.12 2.60
CA GLY A 264 -3.11 36.22 3.33
C GLY A 264 -3.99 34.98 3.22
N PHE A 265 -4.02 34.34 2.04
CA PHE A 265 -4.70 33.07 1.82
C PHE A 265 -4.07 31.93 2.64
N VAL A 266 -2.73 31.81 2.61
CA VAL A 266 -1.99 30.81 3.39
C VAL A 266 -2.23 31.00 4.89
N ASP A 267 -2.20 32.24 5.37
CA ASP A 267 -2.43 32.56 6.78
C ASP A 267 -3.88 32.24 7.20
N ALA A 268 -4.86 32.53 6.34
CA ALA A 268 -6.26 32.19 6.58
C ALA A 268 -6.48 30.66 6.68
N ILE A 269 -5.89 29.88 5.77
CA ILE A 269 -5.95 28.41 5.81
C ILE A 269 -5.27 27.89 7.07
N THR A 270 -4.06 28.37 7.37
CA THR A 270 -3.29 27.94 8.53
C THR A 270 -4.09 28.22 9.81
N HIS A 271 -4.63 29.43 9.96
CA HIS A 271 -5.46 29.79 11.09
C HIS A 271 -6.69 28.88 11.21
N GLN A 272 -7.42 28.66 10.11
CA GLN A 272 -8.59 27.78 10.11
C GLN A 272 -8.24 26.34 10.49
N LEU A 273 -7.17 25.78 9.92
CA LEU A 273 -6.69 24.43 10.19
C LEU A 273 -6.49 24.18 11.71
N TYR A 274 -5.78 25.08 12.39
CA TYR A 274 -5.51 24.92 13.82
C TYR A 274 -6.66 25.39 14.72
N SER A 275 -7.47 26.36 14.29
CA SER A 275 -8.62 26.83 15.07
C SER A 275 -9.75 25.79 15.18
N LEU A 276 -9.94 24.98 14.14
CA LEU A 276 -10.93 23.90 14.08
C LEU A 276 -10.53 22.64 14.84
N ARG A 277 -9.30 22.59 15.37
CA ARG A 277 -8.78 21.43 16.07
C ARG A 277 -9.60 21.11 17.33
N ASP A 278 -10.01 19.86 17.47
CA ASP A 278 -10.62 19.38 18.70
C ASP A 278 -9.59 19.28 19.83
N LYS A 279 -9.70 20.20 20.79
CA LYS A 279 -8.79 20.32 21.95
C LYS A 279 -8.95 19.19 22.96
N LYS A 280 -9.94 18.31 22.84
CA LYS A 280 -10.06 17.09 23.66
C LYS A 280 -8.92 16.11 23.41
N PHE A 281 -8.37 16.12 22.20
CA PHE A 281 -7.22 15.31 21.84
C PHE A 281 -5.93 16.07 22.16
N PRO A 282 -4.88 15.41 22.66
CA PRO A 282 -3.57 16.02 22.79
C PRO A 282 -2.94 16.26 21.41
N VAL A 283 -2.02 17.23 21.29
CA VAL A 283 -1.29 17.48 20.04
C VAL A 283 -0.41 16.27 19.70
N GLU A 284 0.32 15.77 20.70
CA GLU A 284 1.01 14.49 20.61
C GLU A 284 0.03 13.36 20.98
N SER A 285 -0.74 12.88 20.00
CA SER A 285 -1.59 11.70 20.16
C SER A 285 -0.75 10.44 20.41
N GLU A 286 -1.38 9.36 20.88
CA GLU A 286 -0.69 8.07 21.09
C GLU A 286 -0.07 7.54 19.79
N LEU A 287 -0.73 7.76 18.65
CA LEU A 287 -0.23 7.40 17.32
C LEU A 287 1.01 8.21 16.95
N ILE A 288 0.95 9.54 17.07
CA ILE A 288 2.10 10.43 16.79
C ILE A 288 3.26 10.10 17.73
N SER A 289 2.96 9.87 19.01
CA SER A 289 3.93 9.47 20.02
C SER A 289 4.64 8.15 19.64
N SER A 290 3.91 7.19 19.09
CA SER A 290 4.42 5.89 18.65
C SER A 290 5.25 5.98 17.36
N ILE A 291 4.84 6.82 16.42
CA ILE A 291 5.60 7.13 15.20
C ILE A 291 6.95 7.78 15.58
N ALA A 292 6.94 8.77 16.47
CA ALA A 292 8.17 9.43 16.93
C ALA A 292 9.09 8.46 17.70
N LYS A 293 8.52 7.52 18.46
CA LYS A 293 9.27 6.43 19.11
C LYS A 293 9.94 5.49 18.11
N LEU A 294 9.31 5.17 16.99
CA LEU A 294 9.92 4.37 15.91
C LEU A 294 11.11 5.07 15.27
N CYS A 295 11.09 6.40 15.20
CA CYS A 295 12.17 7.21 14.64
C CYS A 295 13.35 7.37 15.61
N THR A 296 13.19 7.00 16.88
CA THR A 296 14.25 7.13 17.87
C THR A 296 15.37 6.12 17.58
N PRO A 297 16.64 6.55 17.43
CA PRO A 297 17.76 5.65 17.19
C PRO A 297 17.88 4.57 18.26
N THR A 298 18.31 3.38 17.83
CA THR A 298 18.63 2.26 18.71
C THR A 298 20.14 2.12 18.85
N ARG A 299 20.61 1.12 19.61
CA ARG A 299 22.05 0.84 19.76
C ARG A 299 22.75 0.58 18.42
N THR A 300 22.03 0.13 17.40
CA THR A 300 22.54 -0.13 16.05
C THR A 300 22.40 1.06 15.09
N GLY A 301 21.89 2.20 15.57
CA GLY A 301 21.66 3.41 14.78
C GLY A 301 20.18 3.70 14.52
N ALA A 302 19.92 4.66 13.65
CA ALA A 302 18.58 5.01 13.20
C ALA A 302 18.06 3.99 12.18
N ASN A 303 16.89 3.43 12.45
CA ASN A 303 16.25 2.44 11.56
C ASN A 303 15.35 3.10 10.51
N VAL A 304 14.84 4.30 10.81
CA VAL A 304 14.02 5.10 9.89
C VAL A 304 14.91 6.09 9.15
N ARG A 305 14.91 6.01 7.82
CA ARG A 305 15.70 6.88 6.93
C ARG A 305 15.02 8.20 6.64
N SER A 306 13.71 8.19 6.48
CA SER A 306 12.93 9.39 6.17
C SER A 306 11.47 9.23 6.57
N ILE A 307 10.81 10.38 6.74
CA ILE A 307 9.37 10.51 6.86
C ILE A 307 8.88 11.27 5.63
N LEU A 308 7.86 10.76 4.96
CA LEU A 308 7.13 11.48 3.91
C LEU A 308 5.73 11.74 4.46
N THR A 309 5.29 12.99 4.45
CA THR A 309 3.98 13.37 4.96
C THR A 309 3.17 14.10 3.89
N TYR A 310 1.91 13.72 3.78
CA TYR A 310 0.91 14.40 2.98
C TYR A 310 0.13 15.45 3.79
N ASN A 311 0.47 15.57 5.07
CA ASN A 311 -0.18 16.50 5.99
C ASN A 311 0.53 17.84 5.96
N PHE A 312 -0.25 18.90 6.15
CA PHE A 312 0.25 20.27 6.18
C PHE A 312 0.79 20.68 7.54
N ASP A 313 0.35 20.05 8.63
CA ASP A 313 0.72 20.45 9.99
C ASP A 313 2.16 20.09 10.39
N ASP A 314 2.60 20.61 11.54
CA ASP A 314 3.92 20.36 12.13
C ASP A 314 3.90 19.43 13.36
N PHE A 315 2.87 18.58 13.52
CA PHE A 315 2.74 17.78 14.74
C PHE A 315 3.80 16.69 14.88
N ILE A 316 4.25 16.12 13.76
CA ILE A 316 5.31 15.11 13.82
C ILE A 316 6.65 15.74 14.22
N GLU A 317 6.97 16.93 13.70
CA GLU A 317 8.14 17.74 14.07
C GLU A 317 8.16 18.01 15.57
N ARG A 318 7.03 18.44 16.13
CA ARG A 318 6.91 18.69 17.57
C ARG A 318 7.17 17.43 18.40
N ALA A 319 6.67 16.28 17.96
CA ALA A 319 6.87 15.01 18.64
C ALA A 319 8.31 14.48 18.51
N LEU A 320 8.99 14.77 17.40
CA LEU A 320 10.41 14.48 17.23
C LEU A 320 11.26 15.38 18.13
N LEU A 321 10.96 16.68 18.19
CA LEU A 321 11.64 17.65 19.06
C LEU A 321 11.46 17.34 20.55
N SER A 322 10.28 16.92 20.98
CA SER A 322 10.03 16.54 22.37
C SER A 322 10.90 15.36 22.84
N ARG A 323 11.48 14.61 21.90
CA ARG A 323 12.43 13.50 22.12
C ARG A 323 13.88 13.85 21.80
N SER A 324 14.18 15.13 21.57
CA SER A 324 15.51 15.60 21.18
C SER A 324 16.04 14.94 19.90
N LEU A 325 15.16 14.57 18.97
CA LEU A 325 15.55 14.05 17.66
C LEU A 325 15.85 15.20 16.70
N VAL A 326 17.05 15.19 16.14
CA VAL A 326 17.48 16.13 15.11
C VAL A 326 16.78 15.77 13.80
N HIS A 327 16.04 16.70 13.23
CA HIS A 327 15.26 16.50 12.02
C HIS A 327 15.25 17.77 11.17
N LYS A 328 14.92 17.61 9.89
CA LYS A 328 14.81 18.71 8.93
C LYS A 328 13.52 18.54 8.13
N SER A 329 12.59 19.49 8.30
CA SER A 329 11.41 19.59 7.44
C SER A 329 11.86 20.09 6.06
N VAL A 330 11.49 19.36 5.02
CA VAL A 330 11.83 19.63 3.61
C VAL A 330 10.54 19.84 2.84
N PHE A 331 10.35 21.06 2.34
CA PHE A 331 9.15 21.48 1.59
C PHE A 331 9.47 22.29 0.33
N GLU A 332 10.75 22.41 -0.03
CA GLU A 332 11.24 23.01 -1.27
C GLU A 332 12.37 22.18 -1.91
N GLU A 333 12.61 22.38 -3.21
CA GLU A 333 13.55 21.57 -4.01
C GLU A 333 15.03 21.71 -3.58
N PHE A 334 15.43 22.89 -3.10
CA PHE A 334 16.83 23.21 -2.79
C PHE A 334 17.24 22.84 -1.37
N GLU A 335 16.32 22.34 -0.55
CA GLU A 335 16.63 21.89 0.80
C GLU A 335 17.23 20.49 0.78
N THR A 336 18.42 20.36 1.37
CA THR A 336 19.10 19.08 1.54
C THR A 336 19.29 18.80 3.03
N PRO A 337 18.76 17.67 3.53
CA PRO A 337 18.96 17.27 4.92
C PRO A 337 20.42 16.83 5.13
N ASN A 338 20.96 17.13 6.31
CA ASN A 338 22.28 16.65 6.72
C ASN A 338 22.24 15.14 7.03
N ALA A 339 23.41 14.48 7.01
CA ALA A 339 23.50 13.03 7.27
C ALA A 339 23.03 12.60 8.67
N GLU A 340 23.05 13.51 9.65
CA GLU A 340 22.61 13.27 11.03
C GLU A 340 21.15 13.70 11.28
N GLU A 341 20.52 14.37 10.31
CA GLU A 341 19.14 14.85 10.40
C GLU A 341 18.19 13.80 9.83
N LEU A 342 17.09 13.54 10.53
CA LEU A 342 15.96 12.80 9.95
C LEU A 342 15.17 13.73 9.01
N PRO A 343 15.12 13.48 7.69
CA PRO A 343 14.31 14.29 6.80
C PRO A 343 12.82 14.00 6.94
N VAL A 344 12.03 15.07 7.01
CA VAL A 344 10.57 15.05 6.99
C VAL A 344 10.09 15.79 5.74
N TYR A 345 9.71 15.04 4.70
CA TYR A 345 9.32 15.58 3.41
C TYR A 345 7.82 15.88 3.35
N HIS A 346 7.47 17.15 3.16
CA HIS A 346 6.08 17.60 2.99
C HIS A 346 5.70 17.69 1.52
N VAL A 347 5.30 16.57 0.93
CA VAL A 347 5.12 16.45 -0.53
C VAL A 347 3.92 17.22 -1.07
N HIS A 348 2.96 17.56 -0.19
CA HIS A 348 1.80 18.39 -0.51
C HIS A 348 1.93 19.84 -0.01
N GLY A 349 3.01 20.16 0.70
CA GLY A 349 3.26 21.45 1.31
C GLY A 349 3.11 21.45 2.83
N PHE A 350 3.48 22.58 3.44
CA PHE A 350 3.72 22.72 4.87
C PHE A 350 3.15 24.03 5.41
N LEU A 351 2.31 23.92 6.44
CA LEU A 351 1.57 24.98 7.14
C LEU A 351 1.76 24.81 8.65
N PRO A 352 2.95 25.11 9.20
CA PRO A 352 3.19 25.03 10.64
C PRO A 352 2.35 26.06 11.41
N GLU A 353 1.90 25.72 12.61
CA GLU A 353 1.12 26.66 13.46
C GLU A 353 1.97 27.87 13.85
N ASP A 354 3.22 27.63 14.23
CA ASP A 354 4.20 28.68 14.51
C ASP A 354 5.12 28.87 13.30
N ARG A 355 4.70 29.77 12.41
CA ARG A 355 5.40 30.09 11.16
C ARG A 355 6.77 30.72 11.39
N HIS A 356 7.01 31.37 12.53
CA HIS A 356 8.29 32.04 12.80
C HIS A 356 9.45 31.06 13.02
N ARG A 357 9.14 29.80 13.30
CA ARG A 357 10.13 28.75 13.52
C ARG A 357 10.75 28.20 12.24
N TYR A 358 10.17 28.53 11.08
CA TYR A 358 10.58 27.99 9.79
C TYR A 358 10.85 29.12 8.80
N SER A 359 12.00 29.06 8.13
CA SER A 359 12.37 29.98 7.04
C SER A 359 11.78 29.51 5.71
N ASN A 360 11.67 30.41 4.73
CA ASN A 360 11.30 30.11 3.34
C ASN A 360 9.90 29.49 3.13
N LEU A 361 8.99 29.64 4.09
CA LEU A 361 7.61 29.13 3.95
C LEU A 361 6.87 29.72 2.72
N ASP A 362 7.29 30.88 2.23
CA ASP A 362 6.80 31.53 1.02
C ASP A 362 7.11 30.76 -0.28
N ARG A 363 8.11 29.86 -0.24
CA ARG A 363 8.52 29.03 -1.38
C ARG A 363 7.85 27.65 -1.42
N CYS A 364 7.10 27.32 -0.37
CA CYS A 364 6.41 26.05 -0.25
C CYS A 364 5.34 25.91 -1.34
N THR A 365 5.44 24.88 -2.16
CA THR A 365 4.39 24.55 -3.14
C THR A 365 3.21 23.91 -2.41
N LEU A 366 2.13 24.66 -2.23
CA LEU A 366 0.90 24.14 -1.63
C LEU A 366 0.07 23.40 -2.68
N VAL A 367 0.03 22.08 -2.55
CA VAL A 367 -0.82 21.18 -3.34
C VAL A 367 -2.23 21.21 -2.74
N PHE A 368 -2.84 22.39 -2.83
CA PHE A 368 -4.10 22.71 -2.18
C PHE A 368 -5.30 22.53 -3.12
N SER A 369 -5.13 22.79 -4.42
CA SER A 369 -6.22 22.75 -5.40
C SER A 369 -5.91 21.80 -6.56
N GLU A 370 -6.94 21.53 -7.37
CA GLU A 370 -6.83 20.77 -8.63
C GLU A 370 -5.61 21.20 -9.46
N GLU A 371 -5.32 22.49 -9.55
CA GLU A 371 -4.19 23.00 -10.31
C GLU A 371 -2.83 22.66 -9.70
N GLY A 372 -2.72 22.60 -8.37
CA GLY A 372 -1.49 22.17 -7.69
C GLY A 372 -1.20 20.69 -7.99
N TYR A 373 -2.24 19.85 -7.96
CA TYR A 373 -2.14 18.47 -8.40
C TYR A 373 -1.74 18.39 -9.88
N HIS A 374 -2.41 19.11 -10.78
CA HIS A 374 -2.07 19.13 -12.20
C HIS A 374 -0.64 19.56 -12.47
N GLN A 375 -0.10 20.52 -11.72
CA GLN A 375 1.30 20.92 -11.84
C GLN A 375 2.25 19.76 -11.52
N ILE A 376 2.01 19.05 -10.42
CA ILE A 376 2.81 17.88 -10.02
C ILE A 376 2.64 16.70 -11.00
N TYR A 377 1.45 16.51 -11.58
CA TYR A 377 1.25 15.47 -12.59
C TYR A 377 1.96 15.78 -13.90
N ARG A 378 1.92 17.05 -14.34
CA ARG A 378 2.55 17.49 -15.59
C ARG A 378 4.06 17.48 -15.49
N ASP A 379 4.61 17.81 -14.33
CA ASP A 379 6.05 17.81 -14.09
C ASP A 379 6.51 16.50 -13.45
N ALA A 380 6.92 15.55 -14.30
CA ALA A 380 7.48 14.28 -13.86
C ALA A 380 8.75 14.44 -13.01
N TYR A 381 9.49 15.55 -13.17
CA TYR A 381 10.73 15.83 -12.45
C TYR A 381 10.53 16.73 -11.22
N HIS A 382 9.28 17.05 -10.88
CA HIS A 382 8.99 17.78 -9.67
C HIS A 382 9.61 17.07 -8.45
N TRP A 383 10.32 17.84 -7.60
CA TRP A 383 11.12 17.29 -6.49
C TRP A 383 10.33 16.32 -5.60
N SER A 384 9.05 16.61 -5.34
CA SER A 384 8.19 15.77 -4.52
C SER A 384 7.92 14.39 -5.14
N ASN A 385 7.81 14.29 -6.47
CA ASN A 385 7.69 13.02 -7.18
C ASN A 385 8.99 12.22 -7.10
N LEU A 386 10.14 12.90 -7.27
CA LEU A 386 11.46 12.27 -7.22
C LEU A 386 11.76 11.71 -5.83
N VAL A 387 11.48 12.46 -4.75
CA VAL A 387 11.69 12.01 -3.36
C VAL A 387 10.79 10.82 -3.02
N GLN A 388 9.53 10.83 -3.46
CA GLN A 388 8.60 9.72 -3.30
C GLN A 388 9.11 8.46 -4.03
N LEU A 389 9.46 8.58 -5.31
CA LEU A 389 9.99 7.47 -6.11
C LEU A 389 11.27 6.89 -5.52
N ASN A 390 12.19 7.76 -5.09
CA ASN A 390 13.42 7.35 -4.43
C ASN A 390 13.12 6.53 -3.16
N SER A 391 12.16 6.99 -2.35
CA SER A 391 11.73 6.28 -1.14
C SER A 391 11.12 4.92 -1.47
N PHE A 392 10.27 4.84 -2.50
CA PHE A 392 9.67 3.57 -2.93
C PHE A 392 10.68 2.58 -3.51
N LYS A 393 11.67 3.04 -4.28
CA LYS A 393 12.71 2.17 -4.85
C LYS A 393 13.71 1.70 -3.80
N GLU A 394 14.21 2.60 -2.95
CA GLU A 394 15.34 2.33 -2.06
C GLU A 394 14.93 1.76 -0.68
N SER A 395 13.75 2.13 -0.16
CA SER A 395 13.31 1.73 1.18
C SER A 395 12.04 0.87 1.20
N SER A 396 11.82 0.13 2.27
CA SER A 396 10.50 -0.41 2.61
C SER A 396 9.69 0.68 3.30
N CYS A 397 8.46 0.90 2.85
CA CYS A 397 7.66 2.03 3.32
C CYS A 397 6.50 1.52 4.17
N LEU A 398 6.26 2.14 5.33
CA LEU A 398 5.09 1.89 6.16
C LEU A 398 4.15 3.10 6.10
N MET A 399 2.97 2.88 5.52
CA MET A 399 1.95 3.89 5.31
C MET A 399 0.95 3.89 6.47
N ILE A 400 0.80 5.05 7.12
CA ILE A 400 -0.01 5.23 8.33
C ILE A 400 -0.96 6.40 8.11
N GLY A 401 -2.25 6.19 8.36
CA GLY A 401 -3.27 7.24 8.21
C GLY A 401 -3.54 7.66 6.75
N LEU A 402 -3.15 6.84 5.77
CA LEU A 402 -3.41 7.06 4.35
C LEU A 402 -4.55 6.17 3.85
N SER A 403 -5.43 6.74 3.04
CA SER A 403 -6.49 6.02 2.34
C SER A 403 -6.03 5.35 1.05
N LEU A 404 -4.83 5.69 0.54
CA LEU A 404 -4.31 5.26 -0.78
C LEU A 404 -5.28 5.55 -1.95
N THR A 405 -6.08 6.61 -1.80
CA THR A 405 -6.99 7.12 -2.83
C THR A 405 -6.35 8.22 -3.68
N ASP A 406 -5.20 8.75 -3.28
CA ASP A 406 -4.47 9.77 -4.03
C ASP A 406 -3.93 9.17 -5.34
N PRO A 407 -4.33 9.67 -6.53
CA PRO A 407 -3.91 9.05 -7.78
C PRO A 407 -2.42 9.25 -8.10
N ASN A 408 -1.75 10.25 -7.52
CA ASN A 408 -0.32 10.50 -7.76
C ASN A 408 0.49 9.48 -6.98
N LEU A 409 0.15 9.27 -5.70
CA LEU A 409 0.74 8.21 -4.90
C LEU A 409 0.57 6.83 -5.57
N ARG A 410 -0.63 6.49 -6.05
CA ARG A 410 -0.87 5.22 -6.76
C ARG A 410 -0.03 5.09 -8.02
N ARG A 411 0.04 6.16 -8.84
CA ARG A 411 0.89 6.22 -10.04
C ARG A 411 2.37 5.97 -9.70
N LEU A 412 2.89 6.62 -8.66
CA LEU A 412 4.29 6.48 -8.27
C LEU A 412 4.60 5.09 -7.71
N LEU A 413 3.68 4.49 -6.95
CA LEU A 413 3.79 3.11 -6.47
C LEU A 413 3.80 2.12 -7.63
N GLU A 414 2.93 2.29 -8.61
CA GLU A 414 2.89 1.43 -9.81
C GLU A 414 4.22 1.54 -10.61
N ILE A 415 4.78 2.74 -10.75
CA ILE A 415 6.09 2.93 -11.39
C ILE A 415 7.20 2.24 -10.56
N ALA A 416 7.14 2.36 -9.24
CA ALA A 416 8.13 1.77 -8.35
C ALA A 416 8.05 0.24 -8.31
N SER A 417 6.85 -0.33 -8.38
CA SER A 417 6.61 -1.76 -8.24
C SER A 417 7.06 -2.56 -9.46
N LYS A 418 7.03 -2.00 -10.68
CA LYS A 418 7.37 -2.67 -11.97
C LYS A 418 8.64 -3.53 -11.98
N SER A 419 9.61 -3.27 -11.11
CA SER A 419 10.89 -3.99 -11.05
C SER A 419 11.03 -4.90 -9.82
N ILE A 420 9.92 -5.22 -9.13
CA ILE A 420 9.92 -5.95 -7.86
C ILE A 420 8.95 -7.15 -7.97
N GLU A 421 9.42 -8.34 -7.61
CA GLU A 421 8.62 -9.57 -7.64
C GLU A 421 7.71 -9.71 -6.39
N GLU A 422 8.11 -9.11 -5.26
CA GLU A 422 7.37 -9.17 -3.99
C GLU A 422 6.98 -7.77 -3.47
N PRO A 423 5.82 -7.62 -2.81
CA PRO A 423 5.44 -6.37 -2.18
C PRO A 423 6.46 -5.91 -1.12
N LYS A 424 7.05 -4.74 -1.34
CA LYS A 424 8.08 -4.16 -0.46
C LYS A 424 7.51 -3.25 0.62
N HIS A 425 6.32 -2.71 0.38
CA HIS A 425 5.68 -1.69 1.21
C HIS A 425 4.52 -2.28 2.01
N PHE A 426 4.13 -1.56 3.06
CA PHE A 426 3.07 -1.96 3.97
C PHE A 426 2.14 -0.79 4.25
N ALA A 427 0.84 -1.04 4.35
CA ALA A 427 -0.14 -0.02 4.65
C ALA A 427 -1.15 -0.47 5.69
N PHE A 428 -1.40 0.37 6.69
CA PHE A 428 -2.50 0.14 7.62
C PHE A 428 -3.83 0.48 6.97
N MET A 429 -4.75 -0.49 6.89
CA MET A 429 -6.11 -0.26 6.43
C MET A 429 -7.13 -0.76 7.45
N ARG A 430 -8.23 -0.02 7.59
CA ARG A 430 -9.30 -0.39 8.52
C ARG A 430 -10.13 -1.53 7.92
N ARG A 431 -10.25 -2.63 8.65
CA ARG A 431 -11.09 -3.76 8.28
C ARG A 431 -12.54 -3.45 8.64
N LEU A 432 -13.47 -3.72 7.72
CA LEU A 432 -14.89 -3.53 7.98
C LEU A 432 -15.43 -4.73 8.76
N THR A 433 -16.14 -4.46 9.85
CA THR A 433 -16.82 -5.49 10.65
C THR A 433 -18.27 -5.61 10.22
N SER A 434 -18.85 -6.81 10.30
CA SER A 434 -20.26 -7.06 9.95
C SER A 434 -21.20 -6.14 10.73
N LYS A 435 -20.91 -5.90 12.01
CA LYS A 435 -21.65 -4.96 12.86
C LYS A 435 -21.65 -3.53 12.31
N LYS A 436 -20.47 -2.93 12.09
CA LYS A 436 -20.34 -1.55 11.57
C LYS A 436 -20.95 -1.43 10.16
N PHE A 437 -20.84 -2.48 9.34
CA PHE A 437 -21.40 -2.49 7.99
C PHE A 437 -22.93 -2.54 7.98
N MET A 438 -23.54 -3.34 8.87
CA MET A 438 -24.99 -3.49 8.95
C MET A 438 -25.69 -2.28 9.56
N GLU A 439 -25.07 -1.58 10.51
CA GLU A 439 -25.66 -0.42 11.20
C GLU A 439 -25.88 0.76 10.23
N GLY A 440 -24.99 0.94 9.24
CA GLY A 440 -25.06 1.99 8.21
C GLY A 440 -24.94 3.42 8.77
N ALA A 441 -24.54 4.37 7.92
CA ALA A 441 -24.44 5.79 8.34
C ALA A 441 -25.81 6.45 8.57
N SER A 442 -26.89 5.86 8.02
CA SER A 442 -28.25 6.41 8.00
C SER A 442 -29.23 5.68 8.94
N GLY A 443 -28.74 4.79 9.82
CA GLY A 443 -29.51 4.15 10.88
C GLY A 443 -30.59 3.15 10.44
N LYS A 444 -30.70 2.84 9.14
CA LYS A 444 -31.54 1.75 8.63
C LYS A 444 -30.70 0.48 8.51
N PRO A 445 -30.88 -0.52 9.40
CA PRO A 445 -30.07 -1.71 9.37
C PRO A 445 -30.31 -2.52 8.09
N LEU A 446 -29.25 -3.03 7.48
CA LEU A 446 -29.34 -3.96 6.36
C LEU A 446 -30.06 -5.25 6.79
N LYS A 447 -31.16 -5.58 6.12
CA LYS A 447 -31.94 -6.81 6.35
C LYS A 447 -31.37 -7.97 5.53
N ILE A 448 -30.08 -8.26 5.71
CA ILE A 448 -29.37 -9.38 5.06
C ILE A 448 -28.78 -10.26 6.16
N SER A 449 -28.75 -11.57 5.97
CA SER A 449 -28.16 -12.49 6.94
C SER A 449 -26.67 -12.21 7.15
N ASN A 450 -26.21 -12.23 8.41
CA ASN A 450 -24.80 -12.01 8.77
C ASN A 450 -23.83 -12.87 7.97
N ALA A 451 -24.14 -14.16 7.75
CA ALA A 451 -23.26 -15.06 7.01
C ALA A 451 -23.01 -14.61 5.56
N VAL A 452 -24.00 -13.96 4.92
CA VAL A 452 -23.84 -13.42 3.55
C VAL A 452 -23.01 -12.14 3.57
N VAL A 453 -23.23 -11.28 4.57
CA VAL A 453 -22.43 -10.06 4.78
C VAL A 453 -20.97 -10.41 5.07
N GLU A 454 -20.71 -11.40 5.92
CA GLU A 454 -19.36 -11.86 6.25
C GLU A 454 -18.63 -12.38 5.02
N ARG A 455 -19.24 -13.28 4.24
CA ARG A 455 -18.66 -13.76 2.98
C ARG A 455 -18.40 -12.64 1.98
N PHE A 456 -19.29 -11.66 1.89
CA PHE A 456 -19.08 -10.48 1.04
C PHE A 456 -17.90 -9.63 1.52
N LEU A 457 -17.82 -9.38 2.82
CA LEU A 457 -16.74 -8.59 3.41
C LEU A 457 -15.39 -9.31 3.28
N GLU A 458 -15.34 -10.62 3.48
CA GLU A 458 -14.14 -11.44 3.22
C GLU A 458 -13.68 -11.29 1.77
N ARG A 459 -14.60 -11.41 0.81
CA ARG A 459 -14.30 -11.18 -0.61
C ARG A 459 -13.83 -9.76 -0.89
N HIS A 460 -14.45 -8.76 -0.26
CA HIS A 460 -14.07 -7.36 -0.40
C HIS A 460 -12.67 -7.09 0.13
N HIS A 461 -12.34 -7.60 1.33
CA HIS A 461 -11.00 -7.47 1.91
C HIS A 461 -9.94 -8.17 1.06
N ALA A 462 -10.20 -9.40 0.60
CA ALA A 462 -9.28 -10.12 -0.30
C ALA A 462 -9.07 -9.38 -1.63
N THR A 463 -10.12 -8.73 -2.15
CA THR A 463 -10.01 -7.90 -3.36
C THR A 463 -9.14 -6.67 -3.12
N ASN A 464 -9.32 -5.98 -1.99
CA ASN A 464 -8.49 -4.84 -1.63
C ASN A 464 -7.02 -5.24 -1.41
N GLU A 465 -6.77 -6.39 -0.79
CA GLU A 465 -5.41 -6.92 -0.65
C GLU A 465 -4.74 -7.13 -2.01
N GLU A 466 -5.43 -7.73 -2.98
CA GLU A 466 -4.85 -7.97 -4.31
C GLU A 466 -4.59 -6.65 -5.05
N LEU A 467 -5.52 -5.70 -5.01
CA LEU A 467 -5.35 -4.38 -5.61
C LEU A 467 -4.16 -3.60 -5.01
N MET A 468 -3.94 -3.71 -3.70
CA MET A 468 -2.78 -3.07 -3.05
C MET A 468 -1.49 -3.82 -3.36
N ARG A 469 -1.56 -5.15 -3.46
CA ARG A 469 -0.44 -6.01 -3.81
C ARG A 469 0.06 -5.73 -5.23
N GLU A 470 -0.81 -5.42 -6.19
CA GLU A 470 -0.44 -4.94 -7.53
C GLU A 470 0.41 -3.65 -7.46
N LEU A 471 0.12 -2.76 -6.51
CA LEU A 471 0.90 -1.55 -6.24
C LEU A 471 2.18 -1.81 -5.42
N GLY A 472 2.51 -3.07 -5.13
CA GLY A 472 3.65 -3.44 -4.31
C GLY A 472 3.45 -3.21 -2.80
N VAL A 473 2.20 -3.13 -2.34
CA VAL A 473 1.82 -2.82 -0.95
C VAL A 473 1.08 -4.00 -0.31
N SER A 474 1.54 -4.46 0.85
CA SER A 474 0.83 -5.43 1.70
C SER A 474 -0.03 -4.72 2.74
N VAL A 475 -1.26 -5.19 2.94
CA VAL A 475 -2.23 -4.56 3.85
C VAL A 475 -2.11 -5.13 5.27
N ILE A 476 -1.91 -4.25 6.24
CA ILE A 476 -1.99 -4.55 7.67
C ILE A 476 -3.37 -4.12 8.18
N TRP A 477 -4.26 -5.10 8.40
CA TRP A 477 -5.62 -4.83 8.86
C TRP A 477 -5.65 -4.42 10.35
N TYR A 478 -6.50 -3.43 10.66
CA TYR A 478 -6.86 -3.06 12.03
C TYR A 478 -8.37 -2.81 12.15
N GLU A 479 -8.94 -2.91 13.35
CA GLU A 479 -10.39 -2.70 13.56
C GLU A 479 -10.64 -1.32 14.21
N GLU A 480 -9.80 -0.95 15.17
CA GLU A 480 -9.87 0.31 15.90
C GLU A 480 -8.56 1.09 15.78
N TYR A 481 -8.63 2.42 15.83
CA TYR A 481 -7.44 3.27 15.66
C TYR A 481 -6.39 3.06 16.77
N GLY A 482 -6.81 2.60 17.96
CA GLY A 482 -5.91 2.24 19.06
C GLY A 482 -5.05 1.00 18.79
N ASP A 483 -5.42 0.15 17.82
CA ASP A 483 -4.63 -1.02 17.44
C ASP A 483 -3.28 -0.60 16.79
N ILE A 484 -3.26 0.55 16.11
CA ILE A 484 -2.10 0.99 15.33
C ILE A 484 -0.90 1.25 16.26
N PRO A 485 -0.99 2.10 17.31
CA PRO A 485 0.09 2.24 18.30
C PRO A 485 0.63 0.92 18.86
N GLU A 486 -0.24 -0.03 19.20
CA GLU A 486 0.17 -1.34 19.73
C GLU A 486 1.00 -2.12 18.71
N ILE A 487 0.56 -2.13 17.44
CA ILE A 487 1.28 -2.80 16.35
C ILE A 487 2.63 -2.10 16.08
N LEU A 488 2.69 -0.77 16.08
CA LEU A 488 3.95 -0.02 15.94
C LEU A 488 4.93 -0.36 17.06
N SER A 489 4.42 -0.54 18.28
CA SER A 489 5.24 -0.97 19.42
C SER A 489 5.81 -2.38 19.22
N LYS A 490 5.02 -3.32 18.67
CA LYS A 490 5.51 -4.66 18.31
C LYS A 490 6.58 -4.62 17.21
N ILE A 491 6.40 -3.79 16.18
CA ILE A 491 7.38 -3.61 15.09
C ILE A 491 8.72 -3.12 15.65
N ARG A 492 8.69 -2.21 16.62
CA ARG A 492 9.91 -1.68 17.25
C ARG A 492 10.63 -2.72 18.11
N ALA A 493 9.87 -3.58 18.79
CA ALA A 493 10.39 -4.55 19.75
C ALA A 493 10.89 -5.85 19.10
N GLY A 494 10.29 -6.26 17.98
CA GLY A 494 10.64 -7.48 17.23
C GLY A 494 11.83 -7.28 16.31
#